data_AF-A0A832X7E1-F1
#
_entry.id   AF-A0A832X7E1-F1
#
_cell.length_a   1.000
_cell.length_b   1.000
_cell.length_c   1.000
_cell.angle_alpha   90.00
_cell.angle_beta   90.00
_cell.angle_gamma   90.00
#
_symmetry.space_group_name_H-M   'P 1'
#
loop_
_entity.id
_entity.type
_entity.pdbx_description
1 polymer ?
#
loop_
_entity_poly.entity_id
_entity_poly.type
_entity_poly.pdbx_seq_one_letter_code
_entity_poly.pdbx_strand_id
1 'polypeptide(L)' 'MGRKGQRRSLKRLFAPKNWRIERKVKEWTVKPIPGP' A
#
# COMPACT_ATOMS: atom_id res chain seq x y z
N MET A 1 -20.48 5.58 -8.18
CA MET A 1 -19.86 6.80 -7.63
C MET A 1 -18.36 6.57 -7.42
N GLY A 2 -17.51 7.33 -8.09
CA GLY A 2 -16.06 7.25 -7.94
C GLY A 2 -15.59 7.85 -6.61
N ARG A 3 -14.52 7.30 -6.04
CA ARG A 3 -13.94 7.79 -4.78
C ARG A 3 -13.29 9.16 -5.04
N LYS A 4 -13.72 10.20 -4.33
CA LYS A 4 -13.28 11.60 -4.53
C LYS A 4 -12.02 12.01 -3.73
N GLY A 5 -11.38 11.08 -3.02
CA GLY A 5 -10.29 11.40 -2.08
C GLY A 5 -9.08 10.47 -2.18
N GLN A 6 -7.94 10.92 -1.64
CA GLN A 6 -6.70 10.15 -1.65
C GLN A 6 -6.82 8.87 -0.81
N ARG A 7 -6.19 7.79 -1.29
CA ARG A 7 -6.20 6.50 -0.61
C ARG A 7 -5.23 6.52 0.57
N ARG A 8 -5.71 6.29 1.80
CA ARG A 8 -4.86 6.28 3.01
C ARG A 8 -4.18 4.93 3.29
N SER A 9 -4.72 3.83 2.75
CA SER A 9 -4.23 2.47 2.99
C SER A 9 -3.62 1.81 1.75
N LEU A 10 -2.60 0.98 1.96
CA LEU A 10 -1.92 0.20 0.91
C LEU A 10 -2.04 -1.30 1.22
N LYS A 11 -2.68 -2.08 0.33
CA LYS A 11 -2.67 -3.54 0.47
C LYS A 11 -1.27 -4.07 0.13
N ARG A 12 -0.83 -5.12 0.83
CA ARG A 12 0.47 -5.77 0.59
C ARG A 12 0.62 -6.31 -0.82
N LEU A 13 -0.48 -6.80 -1.41
CA LEU A 13 -0.48 -7.30 -2.79
C LEU A 13 -0.09 -6.23 -3.81
N PHE A 14 -0.45 -4.96 -3.55
CA PHE A 14 -0.14 -3.82 -4.41
C PHE A 14 1.12 -3.06 -3.98
N ALA A 15 1.89 -3.59 -3.03
CA ALA A 15 3.14 -2.96 -2.62
C ALA A 15 4.19 -2.98 -3.76
N PRO A 16 5.15 -2.06 -3.75
CA PRO A 16 6.28 -2.04 -4.68
C PRO A 16 7.05 -3.37 -4.73
N LYS A 17 7.54 -3.77 -5.91
CA LYS A 17 8.28 -5.04 -6.10
C LYS A 17 9.66 -5.05 -5.46
N ASN A 18 10.25 -3.88 -5.26
CA ASN A 18 11.55 -3.72 -4.59
C ASN A 18 11.47 -3.96 -3.06
N TRP A 19 10.28 -3.97 -2.46
CA TRP A 19 10.13 -4.24 -1.03
C TRP A 19 10.25 -5.74 -0.76
N ARG A 20 11.22 -6.11 0.09
CA ARG A 20 11.40 -7.48 0.58
C ARG A 20 10.37 -7.81 1.66
N ILE A 21 9.09 -7.86 1.28
CA ILE A 21 7.96 -8.16 2.16
C ILE A 21 7.16 -9.37 1.68
N GLU A 22 6.69 -10.18 2.63
CA GLU A 22 5.79 -11.29 2.33
C GLU A 22 4.37 -10.78 2.05
N ARG A 23 3.94 -10.94 0.79
CA ARG A 23 2.68 -10.34 0.28
C ARG A 23 1.41 -11.07 0.71
N LYS A 24 1.50 -12.37 1.03
CA LYS A 24 0.35 -13.24 1.34
C LYS A 24 0.15 -13.53 2.83
N VAL A 25 1.05 -13.05 3.69
CA VAL A 25 0.98 -13.28 5.16
C VAL A 25 -0.02 -12.35 5.84
N LYS A 26 -0.14 -11.11 5.35
CA LYS A 26 -1.10 -10.12 5.87
C LYS A 26 -1.74 -9.34 4.71
N GLU A 27 -2.88 -8.72 4.96
CA GLU A 27 -3.59 -7.96 3.93
C GLU A 27 -2.99 -6.56 3.69
N TRP A 28 -2.50 -5.88 4.72
CA TRP A 28 -2.14 -4.45 4.68
C TRP A 28 -0.66 -4.20 4.98
N THR A 29 -0.11 -3.14 4.39
CA THR A 29 1.23 -2.61 4.67
C THR A 29 1.17 -1.12 4.98
N VAL A 30 2.27 -0.58 5.51
CA VAL A 30 2.42 0.85 5.75
C VAL A 30 2.41 1.58 4.42
N LYS A 31 1.49 2.54 4.26
CA LYS A 31 1.51 3.47 3.13
C LYS A 31 2.57 4.54 3.43
N PRO A 32 3.61 4.72 2.59
CA PRO A 32 4.59 5.75 2.82
C PRO A 32 3.92 7.14 2.71
N ILE A 33 4.33 8.04 3.58
CA ILE A 33 3.93 9.46 3.50
C ILE A 33 4.70 10.06 2.32
N PRO A 34 4.04 10.80 1.42
CA PRO A 34 4.73 11.45 0.32
C PRO A 34 5.73 12.47 0.87
N GLY A 35 7.02 12.26 0.55
CA GLY A 35 8.14 13.10 0.94
C GLY A 35 9.44 12.54 0.34
N PRO A 36 10.51 13.33 0.27
CA PRO A 36 11.86 12.83 0.00
C PRO A 36 12.42 12.02 1.19
#